data_AF-A0A0Q6L3C7-F1
#
_entry.id   AF-A0A0Q6L3C7-F1
#
_cell.length_a   1.000
_cell.length_b   1.000
_cell.length_c   1.000
_cell.angle_alpha   90.00
_cell.angle_beta   90.00
_cell.angle_gamma   90.00
#
_symmetry.space_group_name_H-M   'P 1'
#
loop_
_entity.id
_entity.type
_entity.pdbx_description
1 polymer ?
#
loop_
_entity_poly.entity_id
_entity_poly.type
_entity_poly.pdbx_seq_one_letter_code
_entity_poly.pdbx_strand_id
1 'polypeptide(L)' 'MDSVLWTPRFAAVYFVAAALLLILFLAIDASLAIAAPLLLLSVGLGIAVLIRNRKRHPVR' A
#
# COMPACT_ATOMS: atom_id res chain seq x y z
N MET A 1 1.70 4.20 -20.54
CA MET A 1 1.07 3.05 -19.85
C MET A 1 0.41 3.56 -18.57
N ASP A 2 -0.89 3.81 -18.61
CA ASP A 2 -1.69 4.09 -17.42
C ASP A 2 -2.27 2.77 -16.92
N SER A 3 -1.46 2.00 -16.20
CA SER A 3 -1.95 0.75 -15.63
C SER A 3 -2.85 1.05 -14.42
N VAL A 4 -3.97 0.33 -14.36
CA VAL A 4 -5.05 0.49 -13.36
C VAL A 4 -4.52 0.49 -11.92
N LEU A 5 -3.46 -0.28 -11.68
CA LEU A 5 -2.74 -0.41 -10.41
C LEU A 5 -2.17 0.90 -9.84
N TRP A 6 -2.05 1.94 -10.66
CA TRP A 6 -1.53 3.26 -10.27
C TRP A 6 -2.59 4.35 -10.18
N THR A 7 -3.87 3.98 -10.26
CA THR A 7 -4.93 4.96 -10.03
C THR A 7 -5.04 5.27 -8.53
N PRO A 8 -5.35 6.52 -8.14
CA PRO A 8 -5.43 6.90 -6.72
C PRO A 8 -6.44 6.07 -5.92
N ARG A 9 -7.47 5.53 -6.58
CA ARG A 9 -8.46 4.62 -5.98
C ARG A 9 -7.81 3.31 -5.52
N PHE A 10 -6.80 2.81 -6.24
CA PHE A 10 -6.05 1.62 -5.86
C PHE A 10 -5.08 1.85 -4.69
N ALA A 11 -4.73 3.10 -4.36
CA ALA A 11 -3.95 3.38 -3.15
C ALA A 11 -4.67 2.88 -1.89
N ALA A 12 -5.99 3.09 -1.81
CA ALA A 12 -6.81 2.58 -0.72
C ALA A 12 -6.76 1.05 -0.62
N VAL A 13 -6.73 0.35 -1.76
CA VAL A 13 -6.62 -1.12 -1.79
C VAL A 13 -5.31 -1.60 -1.17
N TYR A 14 -4.19 -0.94 -1.45
CA TYR A 14 -2.90 -1.29 -0.84
C TYR A 14 -2.88 -1.04 0.67
N PHE A 15 -3.53 0.03 1.16
CA PHE A 15 -3.65 0.28 2.60
C PHE A 15 -4.58 -0.71 3.30
N VAL A 16 -5.71 -1.07 2.68
CA VAL A 16 -6.62 -2.11 3.20
C VAL A 16 -5.92 -3.47 3.23
N ALA A 17 -5.18 -3.81 2.18
CA ALA A 17 -4.38 -5.04 2.15
C ALA A 17 -3.33 -5.06 3.27
N ALA A 18 -2.64 -3.94 3.52
CA ALA A 18 -1.70 -3.82 4.63
C ALA A 18 -2.39 -4.01 5.99
N ALA A 19 -3.58 -3.45 6.19
CA ALA A 19 -4.35 -3.62 7.43
C ALA A 19 -4.78 -5.08 7.63
N LEU A 20 -5.27 -5.75 6.58
CA LEU A 20 -5.63 -7.17 6.64
C LEU A 20 -4.42 -8.06 6.92
N LEU A 21 -3.28 -7.78 6.28
CA LEU A 21 -2.01 -8.46 6.55
C LEU A 21 -1.58 -8.27 8.01
N LEU A 22 -1.73 -7.07 8.56
CA LEU A 22 -1.38 -6.80 9.96
C LEU A 22 -2.25 -7.64 10.91
N ILE A 23 -3.56 -7.69 10.67
CA ILE A 23 -4.48 -8.51 11.46
C ILE A 23 -4.11 -9.99 11.36
N LEU A 24 -3.82 -10.48 10.15
CA LEU A 24 -3.43 -11.86 9.92
C LEU A 24 -2.12 -12.21 10.66
N PHE A 25 -1.10 -11.36 10.55
CA PHE A 25 0.17 -11.56 11.24
C PHE A 25 0.04 -11.55 12.75
N LEU A 26 -0.80 -10.66 13.28
CA LEU A 26 -1.09 -10.63 14.71
C LEU A 26 -1.83 -11.90 15.16
N ALA A 27 -2.77 -12.40 14.35
CA ALA A 27 -3.55 -13.59 14.68
C ALA A 27 -2.73 -14.89 14.70
N ILE A 28 -1.62 -14.96 13.95
CA ILE A 28 -0.75 -16.14 13.87
C ILE A 28 0.58 -15.99 14.63
N ASP A 29 0.75 -14.91 15.38
CA ASP A 29 2.02 -14.56 16.06
C ASP A 29 3.22 -14.60 15.08
N ALA A 30 3.03 -13.98 13.92
CA ALA A 30 4.02 -14.02 12.85
C ALA A 30 5.30 -13.27 13.24
N SER A 31 6.44 -13.84 12.85
CA SER A 31 7.74 -13.18 13.04
C SER A 31 7.75 -11.79 12.40
N LEU A 32 8.17 -10.79 13.18
CA LEU A 32 8.30 -9.41 12.74
C LEU A 32 9.25 -9.28 11.54
N ALA A 33 10.24 -10.15 11.44
CA ALA A 33 11.19 -10.20 10.31
C ALA A 33 10.50 -10.51 8.97
N ILE A 34 9.36 -11.20 8.99
CA ILE A 34 8.57 -11.55 7.80
C ILE A 34 7.43 -10.54 7.62
N ALA A 35 6.76 -10.18 8.72
CA ALA A 35 5.62 -9.28 8.69
C ALA A 35 5.99 -7.86 8.24
N ALA A 36 7.07 -7.29 8.80
CA ALA A 36 7.43 -5.91 8.55
C ALA A 36 7.74 -5.60 7.07
N PRO A 37 8.55 -6.40 6.34
CA PRO A 37 8.79 -6.16 4.91
C PRO A 37 7.51 -6.15 4.07
N LEU A 38 6.58 -7.08 4.33
CA LEU A 38 5.33 -7.20 3.57
C LEU A 38 4.36 -6.05 3.84
N LEU A 39 4.29 -5.61 5.09
CA LEU A 39 3.52 -4.42 5.47
C LEU A 39 4.11 -3.15 4.86
N LEU A 40 5.43 -2.97 4.95
CA LEU A 40 6.13 -1.83 4.37
C LEU A 40 5.99 -1.76 2.85
N LEU A 41 6.06 -2.89 2.16
CA LEU A 41 5.82 -2.96 0.71
C LEU A 41 4.40 -2.49 0.36
N SER A 42 3.40 -3.00 1.08
CA SER A 42 1.99 -2.66 0.83
C SER A 42 1.72 -1.17 1.07
N VAL A 43 2.15 -0.65 2.22
CA VAL A 43 2.00 0.77 2.57
C VAL A 43 2.80 1.66 1.61
N GLY A 44 4.04 1.29 1.32
CA GLY A 44 4.92 2.02 0.41
C GLY A 44 4.33 2.13 -1.00
N LEU A 45 3.68 1.06 -1.50
CA LEU A 45 3.02 1.07 -2.80
C LEU A 45 1.82 2.01 -2.82
N GLY A 46 1.00 2.01 -1.75
CA GLY A 46 -0.09 2.98 -1.59
C GLY A 46 0.38 4.43 -1.61
N ILE A 47 1.47 4.72 -0.89
CA ILE A 47 2.10 6.06 -0.87
C ILE A 47 2.64 6.43 -2.25
N ALA A 48 3.36 5.52 -2.92
CA ALA A 48 3.93 5.76 -4.24
C ALA A 48 2.84 6.11 -5.27
N VAL A 49 1.69 5.44 -5.20
CA VAL A 49 0.52 5.73 -6.04
C VAL A 49 -0.02 7.14 -5.79
N LEU A 50 -0.16 7.55 -4.52
CA LEU A 50 -0.60 8.90 -4.16
C LEU A 50 0.38 9.98 -4.63
N ILE A 51 1.68 9.76 -4.44
CA ILE A 51 2.73 10.70 -4.89
C ILE A 51 2.69 10.84 -6.41
N ARG A 52 2.61 9.72 -7.14
CA ARG A 52 2.53 9.73 -8.60
C ARG A 52 1.28 10.45 -9.09
N ASN A 53 0.14 10.24 -8.42
CA ASN A 53 -1.10 10.93 -8.75
C ASN A 53 -0.98 12.45 -8.54
N ARG A 54 -0.42 12.90 -7.41
CA ARG A 54 -0.16 14.33 -7.16
C ARG A 54 0.78 14.95 -8.20
N LYS A 55 1.82 14.24 -8.64
CA LYS A 55 2.72 14.73 -9.70
C LYS A 55 2.03 14.88 -11.05
N ARG A 56 1.03 14.04 -11.35
CA ARG A 56 0.27 14.07 -12.61
C ARG A 56 -0.86 15.10 -12.60
N HIS A 57 -1.44 15.37 -11.43
CA HIS A 57 -2.43 16.40 -11.22
C HIS A 57 -1.94 17.38 -10.16
N PRO A 58 -0.92 18.22 -10.47
CA PRO A 58 -0.56 19.30 -9.59
C PRO A 58 -1.77 20.23 -9.48
N VAL A 59 -2.34 20.32 -8.28
CA VAL A 59 -3.38 21.29 -7.98
C VAL A 59 -2.78 22.66 -8.27
N ARG A 60 -3.29 23.33 -9.31
CA ARG A 60 -2.94 24.72 -9.65
C ARG A 60 -3.47 25.66 -8.57
#